data_AF-A0A432I1K9-F1
#
_entry.id   AF-A0A432I1K9-F1
#
_cell.length_a   1.000
_cell.length_b   1.000
_cell.length_c   1.000
_cell.angle_alpha   90.00
_cell.angle_beta   90.00
_cell.angle_gamma   90.00
#
_symmetry.space_group_name_H-M   'P 1'
#
loop_
_entity.id
_entity.type
_entity.pdbx_description
1 polymer ?
#
loop_
_entity_poly.entity_id
_entity_poly.type
_entity_poly.pdbx_seq_one_letter_code
_entity_poly.pdbx_strand_id
1 'polypeptide(L)'
;MAEDVAPQEDLTDEGGVRTLHLKVLRKQWQVVAVQVIATLALLWLYLQMGDTFGSCSPQHVDDSGNSLWCPALDHTLTLQGFENMMRGESGDPDWQLPFPDFLTGVGNEGPGRYYVPLLLCGLVAGGWVFLNFQTPQRRRQVYLGVLVGLILFLAGRMLLGWFWGMLYHWDLYWPFSVDPARNHAVTLVYPLTVYSQVFLLAIYFVPVWTGLMGIWGLSRRMIGWSLGTVLVYLGLYALLSFESVMVYFDIGLAPLASQVGSATALGGLVSPEIWPLLLMALLMLIYSESGFASIRHLEYAFRLPESCKKDPEYVNQFDNMLNGHLVHTVGIFFAVALCTMLALKFDDLLLDLVSLFGVSQWSGQVQESLELRLTYGKVISGMLFLIFVAGLRFVVPWQRITGFFETYIPKLALGRD
;
A
#
# COMPACT_ATOMS: atom_id res chain seq x y z
N MET A 1 -36.90 -25.04 -19.70
CA MET A 1 -37.53 -25.21 -18.38
C MET A 1 -36.63 -24.54 -17.37
N ALA A 2 -36.84 -23.24 -17.23
CA ALA A 2 -36.23 -22.41 -16.21
C ALA A 2 -37.28 -22.36 -15.10
N GLU A 3 -37.00 -23.06 -14.01
CA GLU A 3 -37.83 -23.04 -12.81
C GLU A 3 -36.98 -22.39 -11.73
N ASP A 4 -37.28 -21.11 -11.51
CA ASP A 4 -37.24 -20.40 -10.24
C ASP A 4 -36.13 -20.77 -9.25
N VAL A 5 -35.00 -20.06 -9.38
CA VAL A 5 -34.11 -19.82 -8.23
C VAL A 5 -34.87 -18.88 -7.30
N ALA A 6 -35.50 -19.46 -6.28
CA ALA A 6 -36.23 -18.75 -5.25
C ALA A 6 -35.40 -17.60 -4.63
N PRO A 7 -36.04 -16.48 -4.25
CA PRO A 7 -35.36 -15.43 -3.51
C PRO A 7 -34.89 -16.02 -2.18
N GLN A 8 -33.64 -15.71 -1.85
CA GLN A 8 -32.97 -16.10 -0.61
C GLN A 8 -33.65 -15.41 0.58
N GLU A 9 -34.79 -15.95 0.99
CA GLU A 9 -35.60 -15.55 2.14
C GLU A 9 -34.88 -15.90 3.45
N ASP A 10 -35.08 -15.03 4.43
CA ASP A 10 -34.41 -15.00 5.71
C ASP A 10 -34.56 -16.32 6.49
N LEU A 11 -33.43 -17.00 6.70
CA LEU A 11 -33.26 -18.01 7.74
C LEU A 11 -32.33 -17.44 8.83
N THR A 12 -32.73 -16.30 9.37
CA THR A 12 -32.39 -15.91 10.74
C THR A 12 -33.59 -16.31 11.60
N ASP A 13 -33.64 -17.56 12.10
CA ASP A 13 -34.35 -17.94 13.34
C ASP A 13 -34.54 -19.45 13.60
N GLU A 14 -33.81 -20.37 12.93
CA GLU A 14 -33.76 -21.77 13.40
C GLU A 14 -32.39 -22.14 13.99
N GLY A 15 -32.20 -21.73 15.24
CA GLY A 15 -31.08 -22.12 16.10
C GLY A 15 -29.77 -21.41 15.76
N GLY A 16 -29.00 -20.99 16.77
CA GLY A 16 -27.69 -20.32 16.62
C GLY A 16 -26.59 -21.19 16.02
N VAL A 17 -26.90 -22.04 15.05
CA VAL A 17 -25.98 -22.93 14.35
C VAL A 17 -25.17 -22.10 13.36
N ARG A 18 -23.87 -22.03 13.61
CA ARG A 18 -22.89 -21.31 12.79
C ARG A 18 -22.89 -21.91 11.37
N THR A 19 -23.05 -21.08 10.35
CA THR A 19 -23.06 -21.52 8.94
C THR A 19 -21.93 -20.86 8.13
N LEU A 20 -21.47 -21.57 7.10
CA LEU A 20 -20.43 -21.11 6.17
C LEU A 20 -21.00 -20.28 5.00
N HIS A 21 -22.21 -19.73 5.14
CA HIS A 21 -22.78 -18.84 4.13
C HIS A 21 -22.05 -17.49 4.13
N LEU A 22 -21.73 -17.00 2.93
CA LEU A 22 -20.90 -15.81 2.71
C LEU A 22 -21.38 -14.55 3.46
N LYS A 23 -22.70 -14.36 3.56
CA LYS A 23 -23.32 -13.21 4.27
C LYS A 23 -22.98 -13.21 5.77
N VAL A 24 -22.87 -14.39 6.37
CA VAL A 24 -22.54 -14.57 7.80
C VAL A 24 -21.03 -14.65 7.99
N LEU A 25 -20.34 -15.40 7.12
CA LEU A 25 -18.90 -15.65 7.17
C LEU A 25 -18.07 -14.37 7.14
N ARG A 26 -18.49 -13.37 6.35
CA ARG A 26 -17.80 -12.07 6.26
C ARG A 26 -17.91 -11.20 7.51
N LYS A 27 -18.89 -11.49 8.39
CA LYS A 27 -19.04 -10.81 9.68
C LYS A 27 -18.31 -11.56 10.81
N GLN A 28 -17.74 -12.74 10.52
CA GLN A 28 -17.01 -13.49 11.52
C GLN A 28 -15.73 -12.76 11.90
N TRP A 29 -15.47 -12.68 13.21
CA TRP A 29 -14.34 -11.92 13.75
C TRP A 29 -12.99 -12.41 13.19
N GLN A 30 -12.81 -13.70 12.91
CA GLN A 30 -11.56 -14.25 12.38
C GLN A 30 -11.27 -13.69 10.98
N VAL A 31 -12.28 -13.67 10.10
CA VAL A 31 -12.17 -13.13 8.74
C VAL A 31 -11.94 -11.62 8.81
N VAL A 32 -12.73 -10.92 9.63
CA VAL A 32 -12.58 -9.47 9.83
C VAL A 32 -11.20 -9.14 10.40
N ALA A 33 -10.67 -9.93 11.33
CA ALA A 33 -9.34 -9.73 11.91
C ALA A 33 -8.25 -9.82 10.84
N VAL A 34 -8.28 -10.83 9.96
CA VAL A 34 -7.32 -10.93 8.85
C VAL A 34 -7.45 -9.74 7.89
N GLN A 35 -8.67 -9.30 7.57
CA GLN A 35 -8.90 -8.14 6.70
C GLN A 35 -8.43 -6.83 7.35
N VAL A 36 -8.63 -6.66 8.66
CA VAL A 36 -8.15 -5.51 9.44
C VAL A 36 -6.63 -5.51 9.51
N ILE A 37 -5.99 -6.66 9.76
CA ILE A 37 -4.52 -6.79 9.75
C ILE A 37 -3.97 -6.40 8.37
N ALA A 38 -4.56 -6.89 7.28
CA ALA A 38 -4.16 -6.53 5.93
C ALA A 38 -4.34 -5.02 5.66
N THR A 39 -5.44 -4.44 6.13
CA THR A 39 -5.74 -3.00 5.96
C THR A 39 -4.75 -2.13 6.74
N LEU A 40 -4.49 -2.47 8.00
CA LEU A 40 -3.53 -1.75 8.85
C LEU A 40 -2.12 -1.87 8.28
N ALA A 41 -1.72 -3.05 7.81
CA ALA A 41 -0.42 -3.26 7.17
C ALA A 41 -0.27 -2.41 5.90
N LEU A 42 -1.30 -2.33 5.06
CA LEU A 42 -1.30 -1.49 3.85
C LEU A 42 -1.20 0.01 4.17
N LEU A 43 -2.00 0.49 5.13
CA LEU A 43 -1.98 1.90 5.52
C LEU A 43 -0.66 2.29 6.18
N TRP A 44 -0.13 1.44 7.06
CA TRP A 44 1.17 1.65 7.67
C TRP A 44 2.29 1.60 6.63
N LEU A 45 2.26 0.63 5.71
CA LEU A 45 3.23 0.57 4.60
C LEU A 45 3.27 1.90 3.85
N TYR A 46 2.11 2.43 3.48
CA TYR A 46 2.04 3.68 2.74
C TYR A 46 2.56 4.89 3.54
N LEU A 47 2.22 4.97 4.83
CA LEU A 47 2.75 6.02 5.71
C LEU A 47 4.28 5.92 5.87
N GLN A 48 4.80 4.71 6.02
CA GLN A 48 6.25 4.47 6.12
C GLN A 48 6.97 4.84 4.82
N MET A 49 6.36 4.53 3.68
CA MET A 49 6.88 4.96 2.38
C MET A 49 6.87 6.48 2.25
N GLY A 50 5.80 7.16 2.69
CA GLY A 50 5.71 8.62 2.66
C GLY A 50 6.78 9.28 3.54
N ASP A 51 7.06 8.72 4.70
CA ASP A 51 8.13 9.19 5.59
C ASP A 51 9.53 8.99 4.99
N THR A 52 9.76 7.86 4.31
CA THR A 52 11.09 7.51 3.77
C THR A 52 11.36 8.13 2.39
N PHE A 53 10.35 8.28 1.55
CA PHE A 53 10.47 8.69 0.13
C PHE A 53 9.66 9.95 -0.21
N GLY A 54 9.06 10.62 0.77
CA GLY A 54 8.21 11.81 0.57
C GLY A 54 8.96 13.13 0.50
N SER A 55 10.25 13.19 0.86
CA SER A 55 11.04 14.42 0.86
C SER A 55 11.94 14.54 -0.38
N CYS A 56 12.06 15.76 -0.92
CA CYS A 56 13.08 16.10 -1.90
C CYS A 56 14.48 16.20 -1.26
N SER A 57 15.51 16.14 -2.09
CA SER A 57 16.88 16.44 -1.68
C SER A 57 16.97 17.89 -1.19
N PRO A 58 17.59 18.16 -0.03
CA PRO A 58 17.75 19.53 0.49
C PRO A 58 18.65 20.41 -0.40
N GLN A 59 19.38 19.81 -1.33
CA GLN A 59 20.25 20.50 -2.27
C GLN A 59 19.50 20.99 -3.51
N HIS A 60 18.26 20.53 -3.73
CA HIS A 60 17.46 20.85 -4.91
C HIS A 60 16.61 22.11 -4.68
N VAL A 61 17.30 23.26 -4.67
CA VAL A 61 16.73 24.59 -4.39
C VAL A 61 17.01 25.55 -5.54
N ASP A 62 16.17 26.58 -5.67
CA ASP A 62 16.32 27.63 -6.68
C ASP A 62 17.42 28.62 -6.30
N ASP A 63 17.74 29.56 -7.19
CA ASP A 63 18.73 30.62 -6.93
C ASP A 63 18.39 31.49 -5.69
N SER A 64 17.14 31.43 -5.23
CA SER A 64 16.62 32.14 -4.06
C SER A 64 16.57 31.28 -2.80
N GLY A 65 16.96 30.00 -2.87
CA GLY A 65 16.94 29.03 -1.77
C GLY A 65 15.59 28.35 -1.51
N ASN A 66 14.59 28.49 -2.39
CA ASN A 66 13.32 27.79 -2.26
C ASN A 66 13.41 26.38 -2.85
N SER A 67 12.76 25.40 -2.22
CA SER A 67 12.71 24.02 -2.72
C SER A 67 11.99 23.94 -4.07
N LEU A 68 12.61 23.32 -5.08
CA LEU A 68 11.95 23.00 -6.34
C LEU A 68 11.07 21.76 -6.20
N TRP A 69 10.14 21.61 -7.15
CA TRP A 69 9.34 20.40 -7.27
C TRP A 69 10.21 19.19 -7.63
N CYS A 70 9.99 18.08 -6.92
CA CYS A 70 10.59 16.79 -7.23
C CYS A 70 9.53 15.68 -7.25
N PRO A 71 9.74 14.57 -7.97
CA PRO A 71 8.80 13.45 -8.04
C PRO A 71 8.87 12.52 -6.80
N ALA A 72 8.89 13.10 -5.59
CA ALA A 72 8.79 12.36 -4.34
C ALA A 72 7.37 11.80 -4.13
N LEU A 73 7.20 10.89 -3.16
CA LEU A 73 5.89 10.27 -2.85
C LEU A 73 4.89 11.26 -2.23
N ASP A 74 5.32 12.47 -1.88
CA ASP A 74 4.45 13.48 -1.32
C ASP A 74 3.59 14.16 -2.39
N HIS A 75 2.30 13.87 -2.36
CA HIS A 75 1.32 14.47 -3.27
C HIS A 75 1.14 15.96 -3.03
N THR A 76 1.43 16.48 -1.83
CA THR A 76 1.27 17.89 -1.51
C THR A 76 2.27 18.77 -2.26
N LEU A 77 3.49 18.26 -2.52
CA LEU A 77 4.50 18.95 -3.34
C LEU A 77 4.00 19.15 -4.78
N THR A 78 3.42 18.11 -5.37
CA THR A 78 2.88 18.17 -6.73
C THR A 78 1.64 19.05 -6.81
N LEU A 79 0.78 19.05 -5.78
CA LEU A 79 -0.37 19.95 -5.71
C LEU A 79 0.07 21.41 -5.59
N GLN A 80 1.02 21.73 -4.71
CA GLN A 80 1.57 23.08 -4.58
C GLN A 80 2.27 23.54 -5.86
N GLY A 81 3.03 22.66 -6.51
CA GLY A 81 3.65 22.95 -7.81
C GLY A 81 2.59 23.27 -8.89
N PHE A 82 1.52 22.47 -8.95
CA PHE A 82 0.41 22.70 -9.87
C PHE A 82 -0.34 24.00 -9.55
N GLU A 83 -0.53 24.32 -8.27
CA GLU A 83 -1.15 25.58 -7.84
C GLU A 83 -0.32 26.80 -8.23
N ASN A 84 0.99 26.78 -7.98
CA ASN A 84 1.89 27.86 -8.35
C ASN A 84 1.92 28.07 -9.88
N MET A 85 1.91 26.99 -10.66
CA MET A 85 1.82 27.05 -12.12
C MET A 85 0.51 27.74 -12.56
N MET A 86 -0.63 27.32 -12.02
CA MET A 86 -1.94 27.88 -12.36
C MET A 86 -2.09 29.34 -11.90
N ARG A 87 -1.50 29.71 -10.77
CA ARG A 87 -1.44 31.10 -10.28
C ARG A 87 -0.67 31.99 -11.25
N GLY A 88 0.47 31.51 -11.77
CA GLY A 88 1.26 32.20 -12.78
C GLY A 88 0.50 32.42 -14.10
N GLU A 89 -0.17 31.38 -14.61
CA GLU A 89 -0.90 31.44 -15.88
C GLU A 89 -2.22 32.24 -15.79
N SER A 90 -2.89 32.20 -14.65
CA SER A 90 -4.15 32.93 -14.45
C SER A 90 -3.95 34.42 -14.21
N GLY A 91 -2.78 34.82 -13.70
CA GLY A 91 -2.51 36.20 -13.27
C GLY A 91 -3.26 36.63 -12.01
N ASP A 92 -3.96 35.70 -11.35
CA ASP A 92 -4.68 35.92 -10.09
C ASP A 92 -3.80 35.48 -8.91
N PRO A 93 -3.31 36.40 -8.06
CA PRO A 93 -2.42 36.04 -6.95
C PRO A 93 -3.11 35.19 -5.87
N ASP A 94 -4.44 35.23 -5.80
CA ASP A 94 -5.24 34.50 -4.80
C ASP A 94 -5.78 33.18 -5.36
N TRP A 95 -5.30 32.74 -6.53
CA TRP A 95 -5.72 31.47 -7.12
C TRP A 95 -5.31 30.30 -6.23
N GLN A 96 -6.30 29.49 -5.87
CA GLN A 96 -6.17 28.29 -5.05
C GLN A 96 -6.82 27.09 -5.74
N LEU A 97 -6.37 25.89 -5.38
CA LEU A 97 -6.96 24.67 -5.90
C LEU A 97 -8.41 24.47 -5.40
N PRO A 98 -9.28 23.82 -6.20
CA PRO A 98 -10.69 23.65 -5.86
C PRO A 98 -10.96 22.90 -4.55
N PHE A 99 -10.17 21.87 -4.22
CA PHE A 99 -10.30 21.20 -2.93
C PHE A 99 -9.50 21.94 -1.86
N PRO A 100 -10.11 22.16 -0.67
CA PRO A 100 -9.45 22.84 0.44
C PRO A 100 -8.26 22.03 0.96
N ASP A 101 -7.25 22.76 1.45
CA ASP A 101 -5.98 22.23 1.95
C ASP A 101 -6.14 21.14 3.03
N PHE A 102 -7.17 21.25 3.87
CA PHE A 102 -7.47 20.22 4.86
C PHE A 102 -7.81 18.85 4.23
N LEU A 103 -8.50 18.83 3.09
CA LEU A 103 -8.86 17.58 2.41
C LEU A 103 -7.68 16.96 1.67
N THR A 104 -6.81 17.80 1.11
CA THR A 104 -5.61 17.37 0.39
C THR A 104 -4.44 17.11 1.33
N GLY A 105 -4.45 17.63 2.55
CA GLY A 105 -3.31 17.58 3.48
C GLY A 105 -2.19 18.57 3.17
N VAL A 106 -2.42 19.51 2.24
CA VAL A 106 -1.49 20.60 1.93
C VAL A 106 -1.31 21.47 3.18
N GLY A 107 -0.07 21.85 3.48
CA GLY A 107 0.28 22.66 4.66
C GLY A 107 0.51 21.86 5.95
N ASN A 108 0.24 20.55 5.97
CA ASN A 108 0.64 19.69 7.09
C ASN A 108 2.12 19.27 6.97
N GLU A 109 2.70 18.78 8.06
CA GLU A 109 4.06 18.21 8.08
C GLU A 109 4.04 16.72 8.50
N GLY A 110 5.05 15.99 8.05
CA GLY A 110 5.21 14.56 8.34
C GLY A 110 4.02 13.70 7.88
N PRO A 111 3.64 12.65 8.62
CA PRO A 111 2.58 11.72 8.21
C PRO A 111 1.18 12.35 8.19
N GLY A 112 1.00 13.54 8.80
CA GLY A 112 -0.26 14.27 8.81
C GLY A 112 -0.78 14.65 7.42
N ARG A 113 0.12 14.75 6.43
CA ARG A 113 -0.22 15.00 5.01
C ARG A 113 -1.11 13.91 4.40
N TYR A 114 -1.01 12.68 4.89
CA TYR A 114 -1.67 11.53 4.27
C TYR A 114 -2.97 11.11 4.95
N TYR A 115 -3.22 11.46 6.21
CA TYR A 115 -4.35 10.90 6.97
C TYR A 115 -5.73 11.18 6.36
N VAL A 116 -6.02 12.44 6.00
CA VAL A 116 -7.32 12.79 5.41
C VAL A 116 -7.48 12.18 4.00
N PRO A 117 -6.50 12.29 3.09
CA PRO A 117 -6.56 11.57 1.81
C PRO A 117 -6.74 10.05 1.96
N LEU A 118 -6.05 9.39 2.90
CA LEU A 118 -6.20 7.96 3.15
C LEU A 118 -7.61 7.60 3.63
N LEU A 119 -8.22 8.42 4.49
CA LEU A 119 -9.61 8.25 4.90
C LEU A 119 -10.57 8.40 3.71
N LEU A 120 -10.36 9.39 2.85
CA LEU A 120 -11.14 9.56 1.62
C LEU A 120 -10.99 8.34 0.69
N CYS A 121 -9.79 7.81 0.50
CA CYS A 121 -9.57 6.56 -0.23
C CYS A 121 -10.32 5.39 0.39
N GLY A 122 -10.36 5.30 1.72
CA GLY A 122 -11.17 4.32 2.45
C GLY A 122 -12.66 4.44 2.17
N LEU A 123 -13.21 5.66 2.18
CA LEU A 123 -14.62 5.91 1.86
C LEU A 123 -14.95 5.57 0.40
N VAL A 124 -14.09 5.96 -0.54
CA VAL A 124 -14.26 5.65 -1.97
C VAL A 124 -14.16 4.14 -2.21
N ALA A 125 -13.19 3.46 -1.60
CA ALA A 125 -13.06 2.00 -1.68
C ALA A 125 -14.27 1.29 -1.06
N GLY A 126 -14.74 1.75 0.10
CA GLY A 126 -15.94 1.22 0.76
C GLY A 126 -17.20 1.39 -0.09
N GLY A 127 -17.40 2.58 -0.67
CA GLY A 127 -18.49 2.84 -1.61
C GLY A 127 -18.43 1.94 -2.85
N TRP A 128 -17.23 1.73 -3.41
CA TRP A 128 -17.04 0.82 -4.53
C TRP A 128 -17.35 -0.64 -4.19
N VAL A 129 -16.86 -1.11 -3.04
CA VAL A 129 -17.12 -2.47 -2.55
C VAL A 129 -18.61 -2.66 -2.30
N PHE A 130 -19.28 -1.68 -1.71
CA PHE A 130 -20.73 -1.69 -1.52
C PHE A 130 -21.49 -1.77 -2.85
N LEU A 131 -21.09 -0.98 -3.85
CA LEU A 131 -21.68 -1.02 -5.19
C LEU A 131 -21.46 -2.37 -5.89
N ASN A 132 -20.33 -3.04 -5.66
CA ASN A 132 -20.08 -4.37 -6.22
C ASN A 132 -21.00 -5.45 -5.66
N PHE A 133 -21.61 -5.23 -4.49
CA PHE A 133 -22.61 -6.14 -3.93
C PHE A 133 -24.04 -5.83 -4.38
N GLN A 134 -24.26 -4.73 -5.10
CA GLN A 134 -25.58 -4.42 -5.67
C GLN A 134 -25.83 -5.23 -6.95
N THR A 135 -27.09 -5.30 -7.36
CA THR A 135 -27.49 -5.96 -8.61
C THR A 135 -26.81 -5.30 -9.83
N PRO A 136 -26.53 -6.07 -10.90
CA PRO A 136 -25.82 -5.54 -12.06
C PRO A 136 -26.56 -4.37 -12.73
N GLN A 137 -27.90 -4.36 -12.67
CA GLN A 137 -28.73 -3.27 -13.17
C GLN A 137 -28.52 -1.98 -12.38
N ARG A 138 -28.55 -2.06 -11.04
CA ARG A 138 -28.32 -0.89 -10.17
C ARG A 138 -26.91 -0.34 -10.33
N ARG A 139 -25.91 -1.22 -10.43
CA ARG A 139 -24.52 -0.83 -10.70
C ARG A 139 -24.39 -0.07 -12.02
N ARG A 140 -25.02 -0.55 -13.10
CA ARG A 140 -25.04 0.15 -14.40
C ARG A 140 -25.70 1.52 -14.31
N GLN A 141 -26.82 1.63 -13.60
CA GLN A 141 -27.52 2.90 -13.40
C GLN A 141 -26.66 3.91 -12.63
N VAL A 142 -25.98 3.47 -11.56
CA VAL A 142 -25.07 4.34 -10.81
C VAL A 142 -23.90 4.79 -11.68
N TYR A 143 -23.25 3.88 -12.42
CA TYR A 143 -22.15 4.26 -13.32
C TYR A 143 -22.59 5.24 -14.40
N LEU A 144 -23.77 5.05 -15.00
CA LEU A 144 -24.31 5.98 -15.97
C LEU A 144 -24.66 7.33 -15.32
N GLY A 145 -25.24 7.32 -14.13
CA GLY A 145 -25.56 8.54 -13.37
C GLY A 145 -24.32 9.34 -13.02
N VAL A 146 -23.26 8.69 -12.53
CA VAL A 146 -21.96 9.33 -12.23
C VAL A 146 -21.35 9.89 -13.51
N LEU A 147 -21.33 9.13 -14.60
CA LEU A 147 -20.75 9.57 -15.87
C LEU A 147 -21.52 10.78 -16.46
N VAL A 148 -22.86 10.74 -16.47
CA VAL A 148 -23.68 11.87 -16.90
C VAL A 148 -23.48 13.07 -15.97
N GLY A 149 -23.39 12.86 -14.66
CA GLY A 149 -23.08 13.90 -13.68
C GLY A 149 -21.74 14.58 -13.93
N LEU A 150 -20.69 13.81 -14.23
CA LEU A 150 -19.37 14.34 -14.60
C LEU A 150 -19.41 15.12 -15.92
N ILE A 151 -20.14 14.64 -16.92
CA ILE A 151 -20.29 15.37 -18.19
C ILE A 151 -21.05 16.69 -17.97
N LEU A 152 -22.13 16.67 -17.18
CA LEU A 152 -22.89 17.87 -16.83
C LEU A 152 -22.08 18.83 -15.94
N PHE A 153 -21.22 18.34 -15.06
CA PHE A 153 -20.33 19.20 -14.28
C PHE A 153 -19.29 19.88 -15.17
N LEU A 154 -18.71 19.13 -16.12
CA LEU A 154 -17.73 19.66 -17.07
C LEU A 154 -18.35 20.66 -18.04
N ALA A 155 -19.34 20.25 -18.82
CA ALA A 155 -19.90 21.06 -19.90
C ALA A 155 -21.10 21.90 -19.46
N GLY A 156 -21.84 21.48 -18.44
CA GLY A 156 -23.10 22.12 -18.05
C GLY A 156 -22.91 23.55 -17.55
N ARG A 157 -21.83 23.86 -16.82
CA ARG A 157 -21.55 25.25 -16.40
C ARG A 157 -21.37 26.18 -17.60
N MET A 158 -20.63 25.72 -18.62
CA MET A 158 -20.45 26.46 -19.87
C MET A 158 -21.76 26.58 -20.65
N LEU A 159 -22.51 25.49 -20.81
CA LEU A 159 -23.76 25.48 -21.57
C LEU A 159 -24.83 26.36 -20.92
N LEU A 160 -24.95 26.33 -19.59
CA LEU A 160 -25.88 27.19 -18.85
C LEU A 160 -25.46 28.66 -18.91
N GLY A 161 -24.17 28.96 -18.75
CA GLY A 161 -23.63 30.32 -18.88
C GLY A 161 -23.85 30.88 -20.29
N TRP A 162 -23.58 30.08 -21.31
CA TRP A 162 -23.81 30.42 -22.71
C TRP A 162 -25.31 30.62 -23.02
N PHE A 163 -26.16 29.70 -22.57
CA PHE A 163 -27.62 29.81 -22.74
C PHE A 163 -28.17 31.09 -22.11
N TRP A 164 -27.76 31.39 -20.88
CA TRP A 164 -28.18 32.61 -20.20
C TRP A 164 -27.60 33.88 -20.83
N GLY A 165 -26.35 33.80 -21.31
CA GLY A 165 -25.70 34.88 -22.05
C GLY A 165 -26.43 35.22 -23.36
N MET A 166 -26.92 34.21 -24.09
CA MET A 166 -27.77 34.44 -25.28
C MET A 166 -29.10 35.10 -24.92
N LEU A 167 -29.72 34.69 -23.80
CA LEU A 167 -30.98 35.28 -23.33
C LEU A 167 -30.84 36.74 -22.88
N TYR A 168 -29.73 37.09 -22.22
CA TYR A 168 -29.51 38.46 -21.72
C TYR A 168 -29.14 39.43 -22.85
N HIS A 169 -28.30 38.99 -23.78
CA HIS A 169 -27.83 39.83 -24.90
C HIS A 169 -28.75 39.80 -26.13
N TRP A 170 -29.74 38.90 -26.17
CA TRP A 170 -30.66 38.70 -27.31
C TRP A 170 -29.93 38.49 -28.65
N ASP A 171 -28.78 37.81 -28.61
CA ASP A 171 -27.92 37.56 -29.77
C ASP A 171 -27.49 36.09 -29.80
N LEU A 172 -27.44 35.51 -31.00
CA LEU A 172 -27.01 34.13 -31.21
C LEU A 172 -25.52 34.13 -31.54
N TYR A 173 -24.70 33.75 -30.56
CA TYR A 173 -23.25 33.65 -30.72
C TYR A 173 -22.75 32.28 -30.24
N TRP A 174 -21.56 31.89 -30.70
CA TRP A 174 -20.90 30.66 -30.27
C TRP A 174 -20.33 30.81 -28.84
N PRO A 175 -20.24 29.73 -28.04
CA PRO A 175 -19.71 29.80 -26.67
C PRO A 175 -18.21 30.19 -26.60
N PHE A 176 -17.53 30.22 -27.75
CA PHE A 176 -16.14 30.65 -27.93
C PHE A 176 -16.12 31.99 -28.65
N SER A 177 -15.52 33.01 -28.04
CA SER A 177 -15.37 34.34 -28.62
C SER A 177 -14.06 34.96 -28.16
N VAL A 178 -13.51 35.87 -28.96
CA VAL A 178 -12.36 36.72 -28.58
C VAL A 178 -12.79 37.79 -27.57
N ASP A 179 -14.05 38.19 -27.60
CA ASP A 179 -14.63 39.13 -26.63
C ASP A 179 -14.78 38.45 -25.26
N PRO A 180 -14.10 38.94 -24.20
CA PRO A 180 -14.18 38.35 -22.86
C PRO A 180 -15.60 38.22 -22.31
N ALA A 181 -16.50 39.15 -22.65
CA ALA A 181 -17.88 39.13 -22.18
C ALA A 181 -18.72 38.00 -22.80
N ARG A 182 -18.30 37.49 -23.96
CA ARG A 182 -18.98 36.44 -24.72
C ARG A 182 -18.23 35.11 -24.68
N ASN A 183 -17.09 35.06 -24.00
CA ASN A 183 -16.27 33.85 -23.91
C ASN A 183 -16.66 33.01 -22.68
N HIS A 184 -17.60 32.09 -22.86
CA HIS A 184 -18.05 31.20 -21.78
C HIS A 184 -17.10 30.03 -21.55
N ALA A 185 -16.15 29.78 -22.45
CA ALA A 185 -15.19 28.69 -22.33
C ALA A 185 -14.28 28.83 -21.10
N VAL A 186 -14.06 30.05 -20.60
CA VAL A 186 -13.32 30.31 -19.36
C VAL A 186 -13.96 29.58 -18.16
N THR A 187 -15.28 29.36 -18.18
CA THR A 187 -15.97 28.62 -17.12
C THR A 187 -15.59 27.13 -17.04
N LEU A 188 -14.95 26.57 -18.08
CA LEU A 188 -14.42 25.20 -18.10
C LEU A 188 -13.15 25.03 -17.26
N VAL A 189 -12.44 26.12 -16.95
CA VAL A 189 -11.18 26.05 -16.18
C VAL A 189 -11.43 25.40 -14.81
N TYR A 190 -12.49 25.79 -14.11
CA TYR A 190 -12.81 25.25 -12.79
C TYR A 190 -13.10 23.73 -12.77
N PRO A 191 -14.02 23.18 -13.58
CA PRO A 191 -14.25 21.73 -13.58
C PRO A 191 -13.02 20.94 -14.08
N LEU A 192 -12.24 21.50 -15.01
CA LEU A 192 -10.99 20.88 -15.45
C LEU A 192 -9.96 20.83 -14.33
N THR A 193 -9.81 21.90 -13.53
CA THR A 193 -8.86 21.91 -12.41
C THR A 193 -9.30 20.94 -11.30
N VAL A 194 -10.60 20.79 -11.05
CA VAL A 194 -11.13 19.74 -10.16
C VAL A 194 -10.72 18.36 -10.67
N TYR A 195 -10.89 18.07 -11.97
CA TYR A 195 -10.50 16.77 -12.54
C TYR A 195 -9.01 16.52 -12.50
N SER A 196 -8.19 17.53 -12.81
CA SER A 196 -6.74 17.44 -12.68
C SER A 196 -6.32 17.16 -11.24
N GLN A 197 -6.92 17.84 -10.26
CA GLN A 197 -6.62 17.64 -8.85
C GLN A 197 -7.01 16.23 -8.37
N VAL A 198 -8.21 15.75 -8.71
CA VAL A 198 -8.64 14.37 -8.44
C VAL A 198 -7.70 13.37 -9.11
N PHE A 199 -7.29 13.62 -10.35
CA PHE A 199 -6.39 12.75 -11.10
C PHE A 199 -4.99 12.67 -10.47
N LEU A 200 -4.43 13.80 -10.05
CA LEU A 200 -3.16 13.85 -9.33
C LEU A 200 -3.23 13.03 -8.03
N LEU A 201 -4.25 13.28 -7.20
CA LEU A 201 -4.46 12.48 -5.98
C LEU A 201 -4.63 10.99 -6.32
N ALA A 202 -5.41 10.66 -7.34
CA ALA A 202 -5.62 9.27 -7.73
C ALA A 202 -4.31 8.55 -8.08
N ILE A 203 -3.37 9.20 -8.77
CA ILE A 203 -2.04 8.63 -9.10
C ILE A 203 -1.27 8.26 -7.82
N TYR A 204 -1.19 9.16 -6.87
CA TYR A 204 -0.43 8.95 -5.63
C TYR A 204 -1.04 7.87 -4.73
N PHE A 205 -2.37 7.77 -4.71
CA PHE A 205 -3.10 6.86 -3.84
C PHE A 205 -3.57 5.56 -4.54
N VAL A 206 -3.19 5.31 -5.80
CA VAL A 206 -3.45 4.04 -6.50
C VAL A 206 -3.12 2.80 -5.64
N PRO A 207 -1.93 2.66 -5.03
CA PRO A 207 -1.60 1.43 -4.30
C PRO A 207 -2.51 1.20 -3.10
N VAL A 208 -2.93 2.26 -2.40
CA VAL A 208 -3.85 2.17 -1.27
C VAL A 208 -5.26 1.86 -1.75
N TRP A 209 -5.75 2.61 -2.74
CA TRP A 209 -7.10 2.46 -3.24
C TRP A 209 -7.36 1.05 -3.81
N THR A 210 -6.45 0.58 -4.67
CA THR A 210 -6.52 -0.77 -5.24
C THR A 210 -6.35 -1.85 -4.18
N GLY A 211 -5.50 -1.64 -3.17
CA GLY A 211 -5.32 -2.58 -2.07
C GLY A 211 -6.56 -2.74 -1.20
N LEU A 212 -7.20 -1.62 -0.81
CA LEU A 212 -8.45 -1.63 -0.05
C LEU A 212 -9.59 -2.30 -0.83
N MET A 213 -9.71 -2.01 -2.14
CA MET A 213 -10.63 -2.72 -3.03
C MET A 213 -10.33 -4.23 -3.10
N GLY A 214 -9.06 -4.61 -3.06
CA GLY A 214 -8.64 -6.01 -3.05
C GLY A 214 -9.06 -6.76 -1.80
N ILE A 215 -8.76 -6.20 -0.62
CA ILE A 215 -9.05 -6.79 0.69
C ILE A 215 -10.56 -6.92 0.91
N TRP A 216 -11.30 -5.83 0.72
CA TRP A 216 -12.73 -5.76 1.06
C TRP A 216 -13.64 -6.22 -0.10
N GLY A 217 -13.19 -6.06 -1.34
CA GLY A 217 -13.86 -6.55 -2.55
C GLY A 217 -13.52 -8.00 -2.90
N LEU A 218 -12.66 -8.67 -2.12
CA LEU A 218 -12.19 -10.04 -2.32
C LEU A 218 -11.57 -10.30 -3.70
N SER A 219 -10.69 -9.40 -4.15
CA SER A 219 -10.07 -9.49 -5.47
C SER A 219 -8.55 -9.66 -5.40
N ARG A 220 -8.07 -10.87 -5.73
CA ARG A 220 -6.63 -11.18 -5.78
C ARG A 220 -5.89 -10.30 -6.78
N ARG A 221 -6.54 -9.99 -7.92
CA ARG A 221 -5.99 -9.13 -8.96
C ARG A 221 -5.71 -7.72 -8.44
N MET A 222 -6.60 -7.17 -7.62
CA MET A 222 -6.45 -5.81 -7.08
C MET A 222 -5.33 -5.73 -6.03
N ILE A 223 -5.18 -6.77 -5.19
CA ILE A 223 -4.01 -6.89 -4.29
C ILE A 223 -2.71 -6.95 -5.09
N GLY A 224 -2.69 -7.71 -6.19
CA GLY A 224 -1.55 -7.79 -7.10
C GLY A 224 -1.20 -6.44 -7.75
N TRP A 225 -2.19 -5.66 -8.18
CA TRP A 225 -1.98 -4.30 -8.69
C TRP A 225 -1.40 -3.37 -7.63
N SER A 226 -1.93 -3.40 -6.41
CA SER A 226 -1.43 -2.59 -5.30
C SER A 226 0.04 -2.87 -5.01
N LEU A 227 0.42 -4.14 -4.85
CA LEU A 227 1.82 -4.56 -4.66
C LEU A 227 2.69 -4.19 -5.86
N GLY A 228 2.19 -4.42 -7.08
CA GLY A 228 2.90 -4.09 -8.32
C GLY A 228 3.21 -2.59 -8.42
N THR A 229 2.24 -1.72 -8.12
CA THR A 229 2.45 -0.27 -8.13
C THR A 229 3.48 0.17 -7.09
N VAL A 230 3.45 -0.39 -5.87
CA VAL A 230 4.48 -0.13 -4.85
C VAL A 230 5.87 -0.53 -5.34
N LEU A 231 6.02 -1.73 -5.90
CA LEU A 231 7.31 -2.22 -6.41
C LEU A 231 7.82 -1.40 -7.60
N VAL A 232 6.93 -1.02 -8.52
CA VAL A 232 7.29 -0.14 -9.64
C VAL A 232 7.75 1.22 -9.14
N TYR A 233 7.04 1.80 -8.16
CA TYR A 233 7.45 3.07 -7.54
C TYR A 233 8.84 2.96 -6.92
N LEU A 234 9.08 1.95 -6.07
CA LEU A 234 10.38 1.74 -5.42
C LEU A 234 11.50 1.50 -6.45
N GLY A 235 11.23 0.74 -7.51
CA GLY A 235 12.19 0.49 -8.58
C GLY A 235 12.54 1.74 -9.38
N LEU A 236 11.55 2.57 -9.71
CA LEU A 236 11.77 3.86 -10.38
C LEU A 236 12.50 4.84 -9.48
N TYR A 237 12.11 4.94 -8.19
CA TYR A 237 12.78 5.79 -7.22
C TYR A 237 14.25 5.41 -7.11
N ALA A 238 14.56 4.13 -6.89
CA ALA A 238 15.94 3.65 -6.74
C ALA A 238 16.79 3.88 -8.01
N LEU A 239 16.19 3.74 -9.19
CA LEU A 239 16.87 4.00 -10.47
C LEU A 239 17.16 5.49 -10.67
N LEU A 240 16.18 6.35 -10.39
CA LEU A 240 16.28 7.78 -10.61
C LEU A 240 17.10 8.49 -9.52
N SER A 241 17.16 7.93 -8.31
CA SER A 241 17.99 8.45 -7.21
C SER A 241 19.43 7.92 -7.24
N PHE A 242 19.81 7.14 -8.27
CA PHE A 242 21.15 6.58 -8.37
C PHE A 242 22.16 7.67 -8.77
N GLU A 243 23.30 7.73 -8.09
CA GLU A 243 24.30 8.80 -8.26
C GLU A 243 24.72 8.97 -9.72
N SER A 244 24.99 7.88 -10.45
CA SER A 244 25.39 7.96 -11.85
C SER A 244 24.28 8.46 -12.79
N VAL A 245 23.00 8.35 -12.40
CA VAL A 245 21.86 8.87 -13.17
C VAL A 245 21.64 10.35 -12.84
N MET A 246 21.75 10.73 -11.56
CA MET A 246 21.58 12.12 -11.09
C MET A 246 22.58 13.09 -11.71
N VAL A 247 23.77 12.63 -12.14
CA VAL A 247 24.73 13.45 -12.91
C VAL A 247 24.14 13.98 -14.23
N TYR A 248 23.21 13.24 -14.85
CA TYR A 248 22.59 13.60 -16.12
C TYR A 248 21.16 14.15 -15.97
N PHE A 249 20.43 13.65 -14.98
CA PHE A 249 19.04 14.02 -14.73
C PHE A 249 18.86 14.35 -13.24
N ASP A 250 19.21 15.58 -12.84
CA ASP A 250 18.93 16.03 -11.48
C ASP A 250 17.45 16.41 -11.35
N ILE A 251 16.67 15.46 -10.86
CA ILE A 251 15.24 15.62 -10.56
C ILE A 251 14.98 15.88 -9.07
N GLY A 252 16.03 16.09 -8.27
CA GLY A 252 15.89 16.46 -6.86
C GLY A 252 15.42 15.36 -5.92
N LEU A 253 15.47 14.08 -6.31
CA LEU A 253 15.16 12.97 -5.39
C LEU A 253 16.27 12.80 -4.34
N ALA A 254 15.89 12.49 -3.10
CA ALA A 254 16.84 12.20 -2.04
C ALA A 254 17.43 10.77 -2.24
N PRO A 255 18.74 10.61 -2.46
CA PRO A 255 19.33 9.28 -2.54
C PRO A 255 19.20 8.58 -1.18
N LEU A 256 18.97 7.26 -1.21
CA LEU A 256 18.99 6.49 0.04
C LEU A 256 20.37 6.61 0.67
N ALA A 257 20.41 6.83 1.99
CA ALA A 257 21.65 6.80 2.74
C ALA A 257 22.38 5.48 2.48
N SER A 258 23.71 5.54 2.39
CA SER A 258 24.51 4.32 2.26
C SER A 258 24.18 3.38 3.42
N GLN A 259 23.90 2.11 3.12
CA GLN A 259 23.48 1.11 4.11
C GLN A 259 24.65 0.64 5.00
N VAL A 260 25.64 1.51 5.20
CA VAL A 260 26.86 1.28 5.97
C VAL A 260 26.69 2.06 7.28
N GLY A 261 26.01 1.46 8.25
CA GLY A 261 25.76 2.05 9.56
C GLY A 261 25.98 1.03 10.68
N SER A 262 26.43 1.50 11.85
CA SER A 262 26.58 0.65 13.03
C SER A 262 25.20 0.28 13.59
N ALA A 263 25.03 -0.99 13.97
CA ALA A 263 23.75 -1.49 14.48
C ALA A 263 23.47 -0.90 15.88
N THR A 264 22.60 0.11 15.96
CA THR A 264 22.22 0.78 17.22
C THR A 264 20.73 0.64 17.55
N ALA A 265 19.88 0.24 16.59
CA ALA A 265 18.45 0.03 16.79
C ALA A 265 18.12 -1.39 17.25
N LEU A 266 17.00 -1.56 17.96
CA LEU A 266 16.50 -2.86 18.49
C LEU A 266 17.55 -3.66 19.28
N GLY A 267 18.18 -3.02 20.29
CA GLY A 267 19.20 -3.67 21.11
C GLY A 267 20.49 -3.98 20.36
N GLY A 268 20.74 -3.27 19.25
CA GLY A 268 21.95 -3.42 18.42
C GLY A 268 21.85 -4.50 17.34
N LEU A 269 20.64 -4.85 16.90
CA LEU A 269 20.42 -5.84 15.84
C LEU A 269 20.34 -5.24 14.43
N VAL A 270 19.90 -3.98 14.30
CA VAL A 270 19.67 -3.33 13.00
C VAL A 270 20.21 -1.89 13.03
N SER A 271 20.70 -1.37 11.91
CA SER A 271 21.08 0.05 11.82
C SER A 271 19.83 0.92 11.62
N PRO A 272 19.80 2.15 12.17
CA PRO A 272 18.68 3.08 12.02
C PRO A 272 18.31 3.37 10.55
N GLU A 273 19.29 3.33 9.65
CA GLU A 273 19.12 3.61 8.22
C GLU A 273 18.43 2.44 7.48
N ILE A 274 18.65 1.20 7.93
CA ILE A 274 18.09 -0.02 7.32
C ILE A 274 16.69 -0.32 7.87
N TRP A 275 16.42 0.09 9.11
CA TRP A 275 15.17 -0.23 9.80
C TRP A 275 13.90 0.16 9.02
N PRO A 276 13.78 1.38 8.45
CA PRO A 276 12.62 1.75 7.63
C PRO A 276 12.40 0.80 6.44
N LEU A 277 13.48 0.39 5.77
CA LEU A 277 13.43 -0.52 4.61
C LEU A 277 13.00 -1.92 5.02
N LEU A 278 13.54 -2.42 6.14
CA LEU A 278 13.14 -3.70 6.71
C LEU A 278 11.66 -3.70 7.12
N LEU A 279 11.21 -2.63 7.79
CA LEU A 279 9.83 -2.46 8.20
C LEU A 279 8.89 -2.46 6.99
N MET A 280 9.24 -1.73 5.92
CA MET A 280 8.46 -1.75 4.67
C MET A 280 8.39 -3.15 4.05
N ALA A 281 9.51 -3.89 4.02
CA ALA A 281 9.54 -5.27 3.51
C ALA A 281 8.63 -6.21 4.33
N LEU A 282 8.66 -6.09 5.67
CA LEU A 282 7.79 -6.86 6.56
C LEU A 282 6.33 -6.49 6.38
N LEU A 283 6.00 -5.20 6.28
CA LEU A 283 4.63 -4.74 6.05
C LEU A 283 4.08 -5.21 4.70
N MET A 284 4.90 -5.20 3.64
CA MET A 284 4.53 -5.79 2.34
C MET A 284 4.23 -7.29 2.45
N LEU A 285 5.04 -8.03 3.20
CA LEU A 285 4.83 -9.46 3.44
C LEU A 285 3.53 -9.72 4.22
N ILE A 286 3.31 -9.00 5.32
CA ILE A 286 2.10 -9.11 6.14
C ILE A 286 0.86 -8.76 5.33
N TYR A 287 0.90 -7.65 4.58
CA TYR A 287 -0.20 -7.23 3.71
C TYR A 287 -0.54 -8.27 2.65
N SER A 288 0.47 -8.77 1.92
CA SER A 288 0.26 -9.73 0.84
C SER A 288 -0.32 -11.05 1.34
N GLU A 289 0.30 -11.68 2.35
CA GLU A 289 -0.18 -12.96 2.88
C GLU A 289 -1.55 -12.83 3.56
N SER A 290 -1.77 -11.80 4.39
CA SER A 290 -3.07 -11.60 5.07
C SER A 290 -4.18 -11.28 4.05
N GLY A 291 -3.86 -10.44 3.06
CA GLY A 291 -4.78 -10.11 1.98
C GLY A 291 -5.15 -11.34 1.16
N PHE A 292 -4.18 -12.13 0.69
CA PHE A 292 -4.46 -13.37 -0.04
C PHE A 292 -5.15 -14.45 0.80
N ALA A 293 -4.82 -14.56 2.09
CA ALA A 293 -5.45 -15.50 3.00
C ALA A 293 -6.94 -15.21 3.18
N SER A 294 -7.32 -13.95 3.40
CA SER A 294 -8.73 -13.54 3.53
C SER A 294 -9.57 -13.99 2.34
N ILE A 295 -9.03 -13.88 1.13
CA ILE A 295 -9.70 -14.30 -0.11
C ILE A 295 -9.72 -15.83 -0.22
N ARG A 296 -8.57 -16.50 0.02
CA ARG A 296 -8.45 -17.96 -0.08
C ARG A 296 -9.44 -18.69 0.83
N HIS A 297 -9.58 -18.26 2.08
CA HIS A 297 -10.49 -18.88 3.03
C HIS A 297 -11.96 -18.67 2.65
N LEU A 298 -12.32 -17.48 2.16
CA LEU A 298 -13.68 -17.20 1.69
C LEU A 298 -14.02 -17.95 0.39
N GLU A 299 -13.08 -18.08 -0.54
CA GLU A 299 -13.24 -18.90 -1.75
C GLU A 299 -13.42 -20.38 -1.41
N TYR A 300 -12.66 -20.89 -0.44
CA TYR A 300 -12.80 -22.27 0.04
C TYR A 300 -14.21 -22.51 0.58
N ALA A 301 -14.70 -21.65 1.46
CA ALA A 301 -16.06 -21.76 2.00
C ALA A 301 -17.14 -21.65 0.92
N PHE A 302 -16.92 -20.81 -0.10
CA PHE A 302 -17.87 -20.67 -1.21
C PHE A 302 -17.99 -21.96 -2.05
N ARG A 303 -16.86 -22.64 -2.30
CA ARG A 303 -16.79 -23.87 -3.11
C ARG A 303 -17.40 -25.09 -2.44
N LEU A 304 -17.65 -25.06 -1.12
CA LEU A 304 -18.28 -26.18 -0.43
C LEU A 304 -19.74 -26.39 -0.88
N PRO A 305 -20.21 -27.65 -1.00
CA PRO A 305 -21.62 -27.96 -1.21
C PRO A 305 -22.51 -27.36 -0.11
N GLU A 306 -23.79 -27.08 -0.43
CA GLU A 306 -24.71 -26.44 0.53
C GLU A 306 -24.98 -27.29 1.77
N SER A 307 -24.98 -28.61 1.64
CA SER A 307 -25.09 -29.54 2.78
C SER A 307 -23.92 -29.39 3.76
N CYS A 308 -22.69 -29.30 3.24
CA CYS A 308 -21.47 -29.13 4.05
C CYS A 308 -21.39 -27.75 4.73
N LYS A 309 -22.08 -26.73 4.20
CA LYS A 309 -22.06 -25.37 4.79
C LYS A 309 -22.82 -25.26 6.10
N LYS A 310 -23.72 -26.21 6.36
CA LYS A 310 -24.55 -26.28 7.58
C LYS A 310 -24.07 -27.35 8.56
N ASP A 311 -23.17 -28.23 8.12
CA ASP A 311 -22.65 -29.32 8.93
C ASP A 311 -21.66 -28.78 9.98
N PRO A 312 -21.89 -29.03 11.29
CA PRO A 312 -21.04 -28.53 12.36
C PRO A 312 -19.59 -29.05 12.28
N GLU A 313 -19.34 -30.23 11.68
CA GLU A 313 -17.98 -30.75 11.55
C GLU A 313 -17.15 -29.90 10.58
N TYR A 314 -17.71 -29.57 9.42
CA TYR A 314 -17.05 -28.71 8.43
C TYR A 314 -16.86 -27.28 8.94
N VAL A 315 -17.81 -26.76 9.73
CA VAL A 315 -17.68 -25.46 10.38
C VAL A 315 -16.51 -25.46 11.37
N ASN A 316 -16.41 -26.47 12.22
CA ASN A 316 -15.30 -26.60 13.18
C ASN A 316 -13.94 -26.79 12.48
N GLN A 317 -13.88 -27.56 11.40
CA GLN A 317 -12.66 -27.71 10.61
C GLN A 317 -12.21 -26.38 9.99
N PHE A 318 -13.15 -25.61 9.46
CA PHE A 318 -12.87 -24.29 8.91
C PHE A 318 -12.35 -23.32 9.98
N ASP A 319 -12.97 -23.33 11.16
CA ASP A 319 -12.54 -22.50 12.30
C ASP A 319 -11.15 -22.86 12.80
N ASN A 320 -10.85 -24.16 12.88
CA ASN A 320 -9.53 -24.66 13.23
C ASN A 320 -8.48 -24.27 12.18
N MET A 321 -8.81 -24.33 10.90
CA MET A 321 -7.94 -23.87 9.82
C MET A 321 -7.65 -22.37 9.94
N LEU A 322 -8.67 -21.53 10.20
CA LEU A 322 -8.50 -20.08 10.36
C LEU A 322 -7.66 -19.73 11.60
N ASN A 323 -7.95 -20.35 12.75
CA ASN A 323 -7.18 -20.15 13.97
C ASN A 323 -5.72 -20.61 13.80
N GLY A 324 -5.53 -21.78 13.18
CA GLY A 324 -4.20 -22.29 12.86
C GLY A 324 -3.44 -21.34 11.94
N HIS A 325 -4.09 -20.81 10.91
CA HIS A 325 -3.48 -19.81 10.04
C HIS A 325 -3.09 -18.55 10.79
N LEU A 326 -3.96 -17.98 11.63
CA LEU A 326 -3.65 -16.78 12.44
C LEU A 326 -2.42 -16.98 13.33
N VAL A 327 -2.35 -18.09 14.05
CA VAL A 327 -1.21 -18.40 14.95
C VAL A 327 0.07 -18.62 14.14
N HIS A 328 -0.03 -19.39 13.06
CA HIS A 328 1.12 -19.70 12.21
C HIS A 328 1.66 -18.46 11.50
N THR A 329 0.78 -17.56 11.06
CA THR A 329 1.15 -16.28 10.44
C THR A 329 1.94 -15.42 11.41
N VAL A 330 1.54 -15.31 12.68
CA VAL A 330 2.31 -14.60 13.72
C VAL A 330 3.67 -15.27 13.95
N GLY A 331 3.69 -16.60 14.11
CA GLY A 331 4.92 -17.35 14.37
C GLY A 331 5.93 -17.26 13.22
N ILE A 332 5.47 -17.43 11.98
CA ILE A 332 6.32 -17.30 10.79
C ILE A 332 6.81 -15.88 10.62
N PHE A 333 5.95 -14.85 10.73
CA PHE A 333 6.42 -13.49 10.55
C PHE A 333 7.42 -13.06 11.60
N PHE A 334 7.25 -13.50 12.84
CA PHE A 334 8.25 -13.29 13.88
C PHE A 334 9.58 -13.97 13.52
N ALA A 335 9.54 -15.24 13.10
CA ALA A 335 10.74 -15.97 12.71
C ALA A 335 11.42 -15.35 11.47
N VAL A 336 10.66 -14.95 10.45
CA VAL A 336 11.17 -14.29 9.25
C VAL A 336 11.82 -12.95 9.62
N ALA A 337 11.14 -12.10 10.40
CA ALA A 337 11.70 -10.83 10.84
C ALA A 337 13.02 -11.03 11.61
N LEU A 338 13.05 -11.97 12.55
CA LEU A 338 14.25 -12.29 13.33
C LEU A 338 15.38 -12.81 12.45
N CYS A 339 15.09 -13.76 11.56
CA CYS A 339 16.08 -14.29 10.61
C CYS A 339 16.62 -13.19 9.69
N THR A 340 15.79 -12.28 9.19
CA THR A 340 16.23 -11.16 8.35
C THR A 340 17.12 -10.19 9.14
N MET A 341 16.77 -9.87 10.39
CA MET A 341 17.62 -9.04 11.25
C MET A 341 18.99 -9.69 11.50
N LEU A 342 19.03 -10.98 11.80
CA LEU A 342 20.30 -11.71 11.96
C LEU A 342 21.10 -11.76 10.66
N ALA A 343 20.43 -11.95 9.52
CA ALA A 343 21.08 -11.97 8.21
C ALA A 343 21.76 -10.64 7.87
N LEU A 344 21.17 -9.51 8.27
CA LEU A 344 21.74 -8.17 8.05
C LEU A 344 22.95 -7.86 8.94
N LYS A 345 23.10 -8.57 10.07
CA LYS A 345 24.22 -8.44 11.01
C LYS A 345 25.25 -9.58 10.88
N PHE A 346 25.10 -10.45 9.89
CA PHE A 346 25.89 -11.67 9.80
C PHE A 346 27.38 -11.40 9.57
N ASP A 347 27.69 -10.35 8.82
CA ASP A 347 29.01 -9.78 8.62
C ASP A 347 29.71 -9.40 9.94
N ASP A 348 29.04 -8.63 10.79
CA ASP A 348 29.59 -8.21 12.09
C ASP A 348 29.80 -9.44 13.00
N LEU A 349 28.87 -10.39 12.99
CA LEU A 349 28.99 -11.64 13.74
C LEU A 349 30.19 -12.48 13.30
N LEU A 350 30.47 -12.53 11.99
CA LEU A 350 31.64 -13.24 11.47
C LEU A 350 32.94 -12.55 11.89
N LEU A 351 32.99 -11.21 11.88
CA LEU A 351 34.15 -10.45 12.36
C LEU A 351 34.39 -10.70 13.86
N ASP A 352 33.34 -10.65 14.69
CA ASP A 352 33.42 -10.96 16.12
C ASP A 352 33.92 -12.39 16.35
N LEU A 353 33.39 -13.36 15.60
CA LEU A 353 33.82 -14.76 15.70
C LEU A 353 35.28 -14.95 15.29
N VAL A 354 35.72 -14.36 14.18
CA VAL A 354 37.11 -14.44 13.71
C VAL A 354 38.06 -13.76 14.71
N SER A 355 37.62 -12.67 15.35
CA SER A 355 38.40 -11.99 16.40
C SER A 355 38.58 -12.84 17.67
N LEU A 356 37.57 -13.66 18.03
CA LEU A 356 37.66 -14.63 19.14
C LEU A 356 38.69 -15.74 18.88
N PHE A 357 38.89 -16.11 17.62
CA PHE A 357 39.93 -17.08 17.21
C PHE A 357 41.28 -16.38 16.87
N GLY A 358 41.40 -15.08 17.17
CA GLY A 358 42.38 -14.13 16.66
C GLY A 358 43.82 -14.28 17.17
N VAL A 359 44.53 -15.33 16.76
CA VAL A 359 46.02 -15.37 16.89
C VAL A 359 46.72 -15.83 15.60
N SER A 360 45.99 -16.02 14.48
CA SER A 360 46.58 -16.56 13.24
C SER A 360 46.70 -15.50 12.12
N GLN A 361 47.73 -15.63 11.27
CA GLN A 361 47.90 -14.78 10.08
C GLN A 361 46.69 -14.89 9.11
N TRP A 362 46.01 -16.03 9.12
CA TRP A 362 44.78 -16.27 8.36
C TRP A 362 43.61 -15.44 8.88
N SER A 363 43.42 -15.33 10.20
CA SER A 363 42.34 -14.50 10.77
C SER A 363 42.53 -13.01 10.47
N GLY A 364 43.78 -12.52 10.42
CA GLY A 364 44.09 -11.15 10.01
C GLY A 364 43.77 -10.87 8.53
N GLN A 365 44.12 -11.79 7.62
CA GLN A 365 43.77 -11.66 6.19
C GLN A 365 42.27 -11.73 5.94
N VAL A 366 41.56 -12.59 6.68
CA VAL A 366 40.10 -12.70 6.60
C VAL A 366 39.45 -11.42 7.11
N GLN A 367 39.91 -10.89 8.24
CA GLN A 367 39.42 -9.62 8.80
C GLN A 367 39.63 -8.44 7.85
N GLU A 368 40.85 -8.26 7.31
CA GLU A 368 41.15 -7.17 6.37
C GLU A 368 40.36 -7.31 5.06
N SER A 369 40.19 -8.54 4.56
CA SER A 369 39.37 -8.80 3.36
C SER A 369 37.87 -8.60 3.57
N LEU A 370 37.36 -8.86 4.77
CA LEU A 370 35.98 -8.62 5.15
C LEU A 370 35.75 -7.11 5.31
N GLU A 371 36.61 -6.40 6.03
CA GLU A 371 36.56 -4.94 6.20
C GLU A 371 36.59 -4.19 4.85
N LEU A 372 37.44 -4.60 3.91
CA LEU A 372 37.51 -3.99 2.58
C LEU A 372 36.29 -4.31 1.69
N ARG A 373 35.65 -5.47 1.85
CA ARG A 373 34.42 -5.86 1.13
C ARG A 373 33.15 -5.23 1.72
N LEU A 374 33.22 -4.71 2.95
CA LEU A 374 32.11 -4.06 3.64
C LEU A 374 31.72 -2.69 3.09
N THR A 375 32.45 -2.15 2.10
CA THR A 375 32.00 -1.00 1.30
C THR A 375 30.71 -1.28 0.51
N TYR A 376 30.30 -2.55 0.36
CA TYR A 376 29.01 -2.99 -0.20
C TYR A 376 28.15 -3.80 0.82
N GLY A 377 28.40 -3.60 2.12
CA GLY A 377 28.36 -4.64 3.17
C GLY A 377 27.08 -5.44 3.43
N LYS A 378 25.87 -4.88 3.25
CA LYS A 378 24.64 -5.55 3.76
C LYS A 378 24.01 -6.57 2.81
N VAL A 379 24.10 -6.37 1.50
CA VAL A 379 23.63 -7.37 0.50
C VAL A 379 24.51 -8.63 0.56
N ILE A 380 25.82 -8.43 0.70
CA ILE A 380 26.79 -9.51 0.80
C ILE A 380 26.60 -10.28 2.12
N SER A 381 26.35 -9.58 3.23
CA SER A 381 26.00 -10.17 4.53
C SER A 381 24.79 -11.12 4.41
N GLY A 382 23.72 -10.67 3.75
CA GLY A 382 22.55 -11.50 3.46
C GLY A 382 22.85 -12.73 2.59
N MET A 383 23.64 -12.57 1.53
CA MET A 383 24.04 -13.70 0.67
C MET A 383 24.92 -14.73 1.42
N LEU A 384 25.87 -14.27 2.23
CA LEU A 384 26.70 -15.12 3.08
C LEU A 384 25.87 -15.87 4.11
N PHE A 385 24.89 -15.22 4.72
CA PHE A 385 23.95 -15.86 5.62
C PHE A 385 23.13 -16.96 4.93
N LEU A 386 22.64 -16.72 3.71
CA LEU A 386 21.92 -17.76 2.95
C LEU A 386 22.80 -18.98 2.66
N ILE A 387 24.07 -18.78 2.30
CA ILE A 387 25.03 -19.87 2.09
C ILE A 387 25.27 -20.62 3.40
N PHE A 388 25.43 -19.91 4.52
CA PHE A 388 25.59 -20.50 5.84
C PHE A 388 24.38 -21.36 6.24
N VAL A 389 23.16 -20.84 6.11
CA VAL A 389 21.93 -21.58 6.39
C VAL A 389 21.76 -22.79 5.46
N ALA A 390 22.09 -22.64 4.17
CA ALA A 390 22.11 -23.76 3.24
C ALA A 390 23.10 -24.85 3.67
N GLY A 391 24.27 -24.46 4.19
CA GLY A 391 25.26 -25.36 4.78
C GLY A 391 24.75 -26.06 6.05
N LEU A 392 23.99 -25.36 6.91
CA LEU A 392 23.40 -25.95 8.11
C LEU A 392 22.46 -27.12 7.81
N ARG A 393 21.88 -27.23 6.60
CA ARG A 393 21.11 -28.42 6.19
C ARG A 393 21.89 -29.73 6.34
N PHE A 394 23.20 -29.70 6.19
CA PHE A 394 24.05 -30.89 6.28
C PHE A 394 24.56 -31.18 7.69
N VAL A 395 24.47 -30.20 8.60
CA VAL A 395 25.02 -30.28 9.96
C VAL A 395 23.90 -30.44 11.00
N VAL A 396 22.80 -29.71 10.83
CA VAL A 396 21.69 -29.66 11.78
C VAL A 396 20.63 -30.69 11.37
N PRO A 397 20.21 -31.60 12.26
CA PRO A 397 19.18 -32.59 11.97
C PRO A 397 17.79 -31.94 12.03
N TRP A 398 17.46 -31.13 11.01
CA TRP A 398 16.22 -30.35 10.95
C TRP A 398 14.97 -31.20 11.18
N GLN A 399 14.91 -32.41 10.64
CA GLN A 399 13.79 -33.34 10.81
C GLN A 399 13.50 -33.69 12.29
N ARG A 400 14.54 -33.74 13.13
CA ARG A 400 14.36 -34.01 14.57
C ARG A 400 13.85 -32.79 15.31
N ILE A 401 14.33 -31.61 14.93
CA ILE A 401 13.90 -30.33 15.51
C ILE A 401 12.44 -30.04 15.14
N THR A 402 12.07 -30.20 13.87
CA THR A 402 10.68 -30.00 13.42
C THR A 402 9.75 -31.02 14.07
N GLY A 403 10.14 -32.30 14.13
CA GLY A 403 9.35 -33.34 14.80
C GLY A 403 9.13 -33.05 16.29
N PHE A 404 10.10 -32.45 16.98
CA PHE A 404 9.94 -31.98 18.36
C PHE A 404 8.90 -30.85 18.45
N PHE A 405 9.01 -29.81 17.63
CA PHE A 405 8.01 -28.73 17.65
C PHE A 405 6.59 -29.21 17.31
N GLU A 406 6.45 -30.09 16.32
CA GLU A 406 5.15 -30.66 15.92
C GLU A 406 4.51 -31.50 17.02
N THR A 407 5.28 -32.14 17.91
CA THR A 407 4.72 -32.93 19.02
C THR A 407 4.32 -32.08 20.23
N TYR A 408 5.02 -30.97 20.48
CA TYR A 408 4.84 -30.17 21.70
C TYR A 408 3.97 -28.93 21.51
N ILE A 409 3.96 -28.30 20.33
CA ILE A 409 3.12 -27.10 20.06
C ILE A 409 1.62 -27.40 20.18
N PRO A 410 1.07 -28.52 19.67
CA PRO A 410 -0.35 -28.83 19.84
C PRO A 410 -0.75 -29.02 21.29
N LYS A 411 0.16 -29.55 22.14
CA LYS A 411 -0.09 -29.74 23.57
C LYS A 411 -0.17 -28.42 24.32
N LEU A 412 0.70 -27.46 23.98
CA LEU A 412 0.67 -26.09 24.53
C LEU A 412 -0.55 -25.29 24.08
N ALA A 413 -0.99 -25.46 22.83
CA ALA A 413 -2.14 -24.72 22.28
C ALA A 413 -3.50 -25.24 22.77
N LEU A 414 -3.60 -26.52 23.16
CA LEU A 414 -4.85 -27.15 23.58
C LEU A 414 -5.05 -27.21 25.10
N GLY A 415 -4.08 -26.77 25.91
CA GLY A 415 -4.18 -26.81 27.38
C GLY A 415 -4.58 -28.19 27.91
N ARG A 416 -4.11 -29.25 27.25
CA ARG A 416 -4.30 -30.64 27.68
C ARG A 416 -2.93 -31.18 28.07
N ASP A 417 -2.73 -31.25 29.37
CA ASP A 417 -1.71 -32.11 29.98
C ASP A 417 -1.89 -33.56 29.53
#